data_AF-A0A7C4NAQ8-F1
#
_entry.id   AF-A0A7C4NAQ8-F1
#
_cell.length_a   1.000
_cell.length_b   1.000
_cell.length_c   1.000
_cell.angle_alpha   90.00
_cell.angle_beta   90.00
_cell.angle_gamma   90.00
#
_symmetry.space_group_name_H-M   'P 1'
#
loop_
_entity.id
_entity.type
_entity.pdbx_description
1 polymer ?
#
loop_
_entity_poly.entity_id
_entity_poly.type
_entity_poly.pdbx_seq_one_letter_code
_entity_poly.pdbx_strand_id
1 'polypeptide(L)'
;MNKRERLEAAIAGQGVDQLPVALWRHFPGDDQQPDWLAAATVAYQRRWDFDFVKVTPASSFQIKDWGVQDVWTGNIEGTRQYIHRPI
;
A
#
# COMPACT_ATOMS: atom_id res chain seq x y z
N MET A 1 -15.93 -0.36 19.94
CA MET A 1 -15.43 -1.41 19.03
C MET A 1 -13.94 -1.21 18.85
N ASN A 2 -13.16 -2.28 18.68
CA ASN A 2 -11.80 -2.16 18.16
C ASN A 2 -11.85 -1.86 16.64
N LYS A 3 -10.72 -1.48 16.05
CA LYS A 3 -10.66 -1.09 14.61
C LYS A 3 -11.17 -2.18 13.67
N ARG A 4 -10.86 -3.44 13.97
CA ARG A 4 -11.29 -4.59 13.18
C ARG A 4 -12.80 -4.79 13.27
N GLU A 5 -13.34 -4.82 14.48
CA GLU A 5 -14.78 -4.93 14.73
C GLU A 5 -15.56 -3.82 14.03
N ARG A 6 -15.05 -2.57 14.10
CA ARG A 6 -15.66 -1.42 13.43
C ARG A 6 -15.70 -1.60 11.91
N LEU A 7 -14.60 -2.06 11.31
CA LEU A 7 -14.54 -2.31 9.86
C LEU A 7 -15.48 -3.44 9.44
N GLU A 8 -15.48 -4.56 10.17
CA GLU A 8 -16.35 -5.70 9.88
C GLU A 8 -17.84 -5.31 9.97
N ALA A 9 -18.23 -4.55 11.01
CA ALA A 9 -19.58 -4.04 11.17
C ALA A 9 -19.97 -3.04 10.05
N ALA A 10 -19.09 -2.09 9.71
CA ALA A 10 -19.34 -1.14 8.62
C ALA A 10 -19.52 -1.85 7.27
N ILE A 11 -18.68 -2.85 6.96
CA ILE A 11 -18.77 -3.65 5.73
C ILE A 11 -20.09 -4.44 5.69
N ALA A 12 -20.54 -4.95 6.84
CA ALA A 12 -21.81 -5.64 6.98
C ALA A 12 -23.04 -4.72 6.98
N GLY A 13 -22.87 -3.40 6.88
CA GLY A 13 -23.97 -2.43 6.94
C GLY A 13 -24.61 -2.28 8.33
N GLN A 14 -23.89 -2.69 9.39
CA GLN A 14 -24.34 -2.58 10.77
C GLN A 14 -23.99 -1.21 11.37
N GLY A 15 -24.61 -0.89 12.51
CA GLY A 15 -24.26 0.31 13.28
C GLY A 15 -22.82 0.23 13.81
N VAL A 16 -22.09 1.34 13.71
CA VAL A 16 -20.71 1.48 14.20
C VAL A 16 -20.59 2.60 15.23
N ASP A 17 -19.57 2.51 16.09
CA ASP A 17 -19.28 3.53 17.12
C ASP A 17 -18.70 4.83 16.52
N GLN A 18 -17.99 4.72 15.40
CA GLN A 18 -17.43 5.83 14.62
C GLN A 18 -17.34 5.40 13.15
N LEU A 19 -17.43 6.35 12.21
CA LEU A 19 -17.15 6.08 10.80
C LEU A 19 -15.69 5.64 10.61
N PRO A 20 -15.42 4.45 10.03
CA PRO A 20 -14.05 4.03 9.77
C PRO A 20 -13.40 4.89 8.67
N VAL A 21 -12.14 5.28 8.88
CA VAL A 21 -11.38 6.12 7.95
C VAL A 21 -10.05 5.46 7.61
N ALA A 22 -9.72 5.44 6.33
CA ALA A 22 -8.40 5.04 5.85
C ALA A 22 -7.98 5.89 4.64
N LEU A 23 -6.71 6.29 4.63
CA LEU A 23 -6.02 6.84 3.47
C LEU A 23 -4.82 5.95 3.17
N TRP A 24 -4.43 5.88 1.91
CA TRP A 24 -3.26 5.12 1.47
C TRP A 24 -2.56 5.84 0.33
N ARG A 25 -1.29 5.53 0.14
CA ARG A 25 -0.46 6.07 -0.92
C ARG A 25 0.63 5.07 -1.30
N HIS A 26 1.23 5.30 -2.45
CA HIS A 26 2.55 4.73 -2.76
C HIS A 26 3.64 5.46 -1.94
N PHE A 27 4.76 4.76 -1.76
CA PHE A 27 5.98 5.29 -1.16
C PHE A 27 7.15 5.18 -2.15
N PRO A 28 7.16 5.96 -3.25
CA PRO A 28 8.18 5.85 -4.27
C PRO A 28 9.57 6.09 -3.68
N GLY A 29 10.51 5.20 -3.98
CA GLY A 29 11.84 5.20 -3.36
C GLY A 29 11.93 4.19 -2.22
N ASP A 30 11.06 4.29 -1.21
CA ASP A 30 11.00 3.30 -0.12
C ASP A 30 10.38 1.97 -0.56
N ASP A 31 9.55 1.99 -1.61
CA ASP A 31 8.94 0.80 -2.21
C ASP A 31 9.90 -0.05 -3.07
N GLN A 32 11.18 0.34 -3.15
CA GLN A 32 12.24 -0.37 -3.88
C GLN A 32 12.72 -1.63 -3.13
N GLN A 33 12.58 -1.65 -1.80
CA GLN A 33 12.98 -2.75 -0.93
C GLN A 33 11.81 -3.12 0.00
N PRO A 34 11.55 -4.41 0.26
CA PRO A 34 10.40 -4.83 1.06
C PRO A 34 10.46 -4.30 2.51
N ASP A 35 11.64 -4.29 3.13
CA ASP A 35 11.81 -3.80 4.50
C ASP A 35 11.57 -2.30 4.62
N TRP A 36 11.99 -1.53 3.60
CA TRP A 36 11.77 -0.08 3.56
C TRP A 36 10.30 0.25 3.32
N LEU A 37 9.63 -0.49 2.42
CA LEU A 37 8.19 -0.37 2.21
C LEU A 37 7.41 -0.66 3.50
N ALA A 38 7.79 -1.72 4.22
CA ALA A 38 7.18 -2.06 5.50
C ALA A 38 7.38 -0.94 6.53
N ALA A 39 8.61 -0.42 6.66
CA ALA A 39 8.92 0.68 7.57
C ALA A 39 8.11 1.95 7.24
N ALA A 40 8.04 2.36 5.98
CA ALA A 40 7.29 3.53 5.53
C ALA A 40 5.78 3.36 5.76
N THR A 41 5.24 2.17 5.48
CA THR A 41 3.82 1.84 5.71
C THR A 41 3.48 1.90 7.21
N VAL A 42 4.32 1.33 8.07
CA VAL A 42 4.14 1.35 9.53
C VAL A 42 4.25 2.78 10.07
N ALA A 43 5.23 3.56 9.60
CA ALA A 43 5.38 4.96 10.01
C ALA A 43 4.16 5.80 9.63
N TYR A 44 3.65 5.63 8.40
CA TYR A 44 2.44 6.31 7.94
C TYR A 44 1.21 5.90 8.77
N GLN A 45 1.05 4.60 9.03
CA GLN A 45 -0.04 4.11 9.87
C GLN A 45 0.03 4.67 11.30
N ARG A 46 1.22 4.67 11.93
CA ARG A 46 1.40 5.22 13.28
C ARG A 46 1.16 6.73 13.35
N ARG A 47 1.46 7.46 12.27
CA ARG A 47 1.30 8.91 12.22
C ARG A 47 -0.16 9.35 12.25
N TRP A 48 -1.04 8.57 11.63
CA TRP A 48 -2.43 8.96 11.37
C TRP A 48 -3.46 8.05 12.02
N ASP A 49 -3.05 6.86 12.46
CA ASP A 49 -3.86 5.90 13.18
C ASP A 49 -5.18 5.53 12.47
N PHE A 50 -5.11 5.24 11.16
CA PHE A 50 -6.28 4.80 10.37
C PHE A 50 -6.86 3.47 10.83
N ASP A 51 -8.10 3.17 10.44
CA ASP A 51 -8.77 1.91 10.81
C ASP A 51 -8.22 0.69 10.05
N PHE A 52 -7.64 0.90 8.87
CA PHE A 52 -7.07 -0.15 8.01
C PHE A 52 -5.72 0.27 7.41
N VAL A 53 -4.84 -0.70 7.22
CA VAL A 53 -3.55 -0.54 6.54
C VAL A 53 -3.62 -1.17 5.15
N LYS A 54 -3.48 -0.35 4.10
CA LYS A 54 -3.26 -0.84 2.73
C LYS A 54 -1.77 -0.88 2.41
N VAL A 55 -1.21 -2.07 2.22
CA VAL A 55 0.15 -2.22 1.68
C VAL A 55 0.10 -1.99 0.17
N THR A 56 0.89 -1.03 -0.32
CA THR A 56 0.85 -0.61 -1.74
C THR A 56 2.26 -0.67 -2.36
N PRO A 57 2.73 -1.86 -2.78
CA PRO A 57 4.00 -2.00 -3.52
C PRO A 57 3.90 -1.40 -4.93
N ALA A 58 5.02 -1.35 -5.65
CA ALA A 58 5.05 -0.95 -7.06
C ALA A 58 4.14 -1.84 -7.91
N SER A 59 3.45 -1.27 -8.91
CA SER A 59 2.43 -1.97 -9.70
C SER A 59 2.93 -3.23 -10.43
N SER A 60 4.24 -3.31 -10.69
CA SER A 60 4.90 -4.45 -11.31
C SER A 60 5.13 -5.65 -10.37
N PHE A 61 4.84 -5.53 -9.06
CA PHE A 61 5.26 -6.54 -8.08
C PHE A 61 4.80 -7.97 -8.43
N GLN A 62 3.62 -8.13 -9.04
CA GLN A 62 3.04 -9.43 -9.39
C GLN A 62 3.71 -10.10 -10.60
N ILE A 63 4.47 -9.34 -11.38
CA ILE A 63 5.05 -9.78 -12.66
C ILE A 63 6.58 -9.81 -12.65
N LYS A 64 7.22 -9.39 -11.56
CA LYS A 64 8.69 -9.48 -11.40
C LYS A 64 9.18 -10.92 -11.49
N ASP A 65 8.46 -11.85 -10.86
CA ASP A 65 8.81 -13.28 -10.88
C ASP A 65 8.63 -13.93 -12.27
N TRP A 66 7.94 -13.24 -13.18
CA TRP A 66 7.80 -13.66 -14.58
C TRP A 66 8.93 -13.13 -15.46
N GLY A 67 9.93 -12.46 -14.90
CA GLY A 67 11.11 -11.94 -15.60
C GLY A 67 11.02 -10.47 -16.01
N VAL A 68 9.94 -9.76 -15.66
CA VAL A 68 9.84 -8.32 -15.91
C VAL A 68 10.87 -7.55 -15.10
N GLN A 69 11.53 -6.58 -15.75
CA GLN A 69 12.43 -5.64 -15.08
C GLN A 69 11.94 -4.22 -15.24
N ASP A 70 12.01 -3.47 -14.15
CA ASP A 70 11.63 -2.07 -14.10
C ASP A 70 12.60 -1.24 -13.27
N VAL A 71 12.56 0.07 -13.49
CA VAL A 71 13.35 1.05 -12.75
C VAL A 71 12.47 2.23 -12.37
N TRP A 72 12.65 2.72 -11.15
CA TRP A 72 12.04 3.98 -10.73
C TRP A 72 12.93 5.15 -11.16
N THR A 73 12.34 6.11 -11.88
CA THR A 73 13.03 7.27 -12.48
C THR A 73 12.55 8.60 -11.90
N GLY A 74 12.16 8.63 -10.62
CA GLY A 74 11.73 9.85 -9.93
C GLY A 74 10.25 10.18 -10.06
N ASN A 75 9.42 9.27 -10.58
CA ASN A 75 7.97 9.47 -10.65
C ASN A 75 7.35 9.53 -9.24
N ILE A 76 6.63 10.61 -8.95
CA ILE A 76 6.05 10.89 -7.61
C ILE A 76 4.86 10.01 -7.24
N GLU A 77 4.25 9.35 -8.22
CA GLU A 77 3.12 8.43 -8.01
C GLU A 77 3.58 6.98 -7.79
N GLY A 78 4.87 6.69 -8.02
CA GLY A 78 5.45 5.34 -7.88
C GLY A 78 5.42 4.52 -9.17
N THR A 79 5.00 5.13 -10.28
CA THR A 79 5.07 4.47 -11.59
C THR A 79 6.52 4.18 -11.95
N ARG A 80 6.79 2.94 -12.37
CA ARG A 80 8.12 2.50 -12.79
C ARG A 80 8.19 2.34 -14.30
N GLN A 81 9.35 2.65 -14.85
CA GLN A 81 9.64 2.44 -16.25
C GLN A 81 10.06 0.98 -16.46
N TYR A 82 9.32 0.27 -17.28
CA TYR A 82 9.68 -1.08 -17.72
C TYR A 82 10.87 -1.01 -18.67
N ILE A 83 11.94 -1.74 -18.34
CA ILE A 83 13.15 -1.82 -19.16
C ILE A 83 13.29 -3.18 -19.84
N HIS A 84 12.60 -4.21 -19.34
CA HIS A 84 12.52 -5.52 -19.98
C HIS A 84 11.13 -6.12 -19.82
N ARG A 85 10.60 -6.63 -20.93
CA ARG A 85 9.37 -7.42 -21.00
C ARG A 85 9.73 -8.78 -21.64
N PRO A 86 9.41 -9.90 -21.00
CA PRO A 86 9.84 -11.22 -21.44
C PRO A 86 9.05 -11.77 -22.66
N ILE A 87 7.95 -11.11 -23.06
CA ILE A 87 7.07 -11.47 -24.19
C ILE A 87 6.72 -10.20 -24.97
#